data_AF-A0A3P6RVU4-F1
#
_entry.id   AF-A0A3P6RVU4-F1
#
_cell.length_a   1.000
_cell.length_b   1.000
_cell.length_c   1.000
_cell.angle_alpha   90.00
_cell.angle_beta   90.00
_cell.angle_gamma   90.00
#
_symmetry.space_group_name_H-M   'P 1'
#
loop_
_entity.id
_entity.type
_entity.pdbx_description
1 polymer ?
#
loop_
_entity_poly.entity_id
_entity_poly.type
_entity_poly.pdbx_seq_one_letter_code
_entity_poly.pdbx_strand_id
1 'polypeptide(L)'
;ANDGLSSECISCYRDVARAREEDIETLLTADLQQCAIDDDRLFAFLVPYVFQKLDVEAGASPSVFNVVCSHIDAKQIMQLIGEIVRENVTLFRKDSFAQIVAASLDWPTTAQWAFWHLVHAEGIPGEWLIQLLPKLKSSEHAEAAANVLLMLKRAGKGSRSDRDPNMNMLRALFSRAPSADDTFTVDCIKILIEDPSTCKRVSDNVGNLLKKQMAAGDLHMGGSSKGSSKKSPQKLSMEQVLAHLEHFTQLCLMKEKKIAEQIFSNATVLEAFAEAEK
;
A
#
# COMPACT_ATOMS: atom_id res chain seq x y z
N ALA A 1 19.59 32.46 -8.00
CA ALA A 1 21.03 32.38 -8.38
C ALA A 1 21.60 30.97 -8.15
N ASN A 2 21.30 30.29 -7.02
CA ASN A 2 21.79 28.93 -6.74
C ASN A 2 21.20 27.79 -7.59
N ASP A 3 20.00 27.96 -8.17
CA ASP A 3 19.39 26.88 -8.98
C ASP A 3 20.13 26.59 -10.28
N GLY A 4 20.80 27.58 -10.88
CA GLY A 4 21.57 27.40 -12.12
C GLY A 4 22.77 26.49 -11.92
N LEU A 5 23.55 26.71 -10.87
CA LEU A 5 24.72 25.89 -10.52
C LEU A 5 24.32 24.47 -10.11
N SER A 6 23.22 24.32 -9.38
CA SER A 6 22.67 23.00 -9.02
C SER A 6 22.25 22.19 -10.25
N SER A 7 21.65 22.85 -11.25
CA SER A 7 21.25 22.21 -12.52
C SER A 7 22.46 21.75 -13.34
N GLU A 8 23.51 22.58 -13.43
CA GLU A 8 24.75 22.24 -14.12
C GLU A 8 25.45 21.03 -13.47
N CYS A 9 25.56 21.01 -12.14
CA CYS A 9 26.17 19.88 -11.42
C CYS A 9 25.44 18.54 -11.67
N ILE A 10 24.11 18.57 -11.72
CA ILE A 10 23.31 17.37 -12.00
C ILE A 10 23.47 16.93 -13.46
N SER A 11 23.57 17.88 -14.40
CA SER A 11 23.91 17.55 -15.79
C SER A 11 25.26 16.84 -15.89
N CYS A 12 26.28 17.35 -15.18
CA CYS A 12 27.60 16.72 -15.13
C CYS A 12 27.53 15.29 -14.57
N TYR A 13 26.73 15.04 -13.54
CA TYR A 13 26.54 13.70 -13.01
C TYR A 13 25.93 12.74 -14.05
N ARG A 14 24.95 13.21 -14.83
CA ARG A 14 24.40 12.46 -15.97
C ARG A 14 25.44 12.22 -17.07
N ASP A 15 26.33 13.18 -17.33
CA ASP A 15 27.44 13.02 -18.27
C ASP A 15 28.45 11.95 -17.81
N VAL A 16 28.72 11.88 -16.51
CA VAL A 16 29.58 10.82 -15.93
C VAL A 16 28.95 9.44 -16.15
N ALA A 17 27.65 9.27 -15.88
CA ALA A 17 26.95 8.01 -16.16
C ALA A 17 27.07 7.62 -17.64
N ARG A 18 26.82 8.57 -18.56
CA ARG A 18 27.00 8.37 -20.00
C ARG A 18 28.42 7.97 -20.38
N ALA A 19 29.43 8.65 -19.84
CA ALA A 19 30.83 8.37 -20.13
C ALA A 19 31.28 7.00 -19.60
N ARG A 20 30.61 6.47 -18.57
CA ARG A 20 30.82 5.13 -18.02
C ARG A 20 29.99 4.05 -18.70
N GLU A 21 29.13 4.41 -19.66
CA GLU A 21 28.16 3.50 -20.30
C GLU A 21 27.24 2.81 -19.28
N GLU A 22 26.97 3.48 -18.15
CA GLU A 22 26.10 3.02 -17.08
C GLU A 22 24.79 3.81 -17.10
N ASP A 23 23.68 3.16 -16.71
CA ASP A 23 22.46 3.90 -16.45
C ASP A 23 22.61 4.69 -15.14
N ILE A 24 22.00 5.87 -15.12
CA ILE A 24 22.09 6.80 -13.98
C ILE A 24 21.54 6.19 -12.69
N GLU A 25 20.54 5.32 -12.76
CA GLU A 25 19.98 4.64 -11.59
C GLU A 25 21.01 3.70 -10.94
N THR A 26 21.70 2.89 -11.75
CA THR A 26 22.77 2.00 -11.30
C THR A 26 23.93 2.78 -10.70
N LEU A 27 24.40 3.84 -11.38
CA LEU A 27 25.47 4.68 -10.87
C LEU A 27 25.07 5.34 -9.54
N LEU A 28 23.88 5.94 -9.48
CA LEU A 28 23.35 6.60 -8.28
C LEU A 28 23.21 5.64 -7.11
N THR A 29 22.70 4.43 -7.37
CA THR A 29 22.56 3.39 -6.34
C THR A 29 23.92 3.01 -5.76
N ALA A 30 24.91 2.76 -6.61
CA ALA A 30 26.25 2.39 -6.19
C ALA A 30 26.95 3.52 -5.43
N ASP A 31 26.88 4.75 -5.94
CA ASP A 31 27.52 5.91 -5.32
C ASP A 31 26.88 6.26 -3.97
N LEU A 32 25.55 6.20 -3.86
CA LEU A 32 24.85 6.40 -2.59
C LEU A 32 25.19 5.31 -1.57
N GLN A 33 25.27 4.06 -2.00
CA GLN A 33 25.64 2.96 -1.13
C GLN A 33 27.07 3.14 -0.62
N GLN A 34 28.01 3.48 -1.51
CA GLN A 34 29.39 3.75 -1.13
C GLN A 34 29.47 4.95 -0.18
N CYS A 35 28.74 6.02 -0.46
CA CYS A 35 28.65 7.19 0.42
C CYS A 35 28.12 6.82 1.81
N ALA A 36 27.12 5.95 1.91
CA ALA A 36 26.58 5.51 3.19
C ALA A 36 27.58 4.71 4.03
N ILE A 37 28.48 3.98 3.38
CA ILE A 37 29.55 3.21 4.02
C ILE A 37 30.68 4.14 4.49
N ASP A 38 31.04 5.13 3.67
CA ASP A 38 32.21 5.99 3.90
C ASP A 38 31.90 7.18 4.82
N ASP A 39 30.73 7.80 4.66
CA ASP A 39 30.27 8.96 5.44
C ASP A 39 28.73 8.97 5.54
N ASP A 40 28.22 8.39 6.62
CA ASP A 40 26.80 8.29 6.94
C ASP A 40 26.12 9.66 7.07
N ARG A 41 26.85 10.70 7.49
CA ARG A 41 26.32 12.05 7.65
C ARG A 41 26.15 12.74 6.31
N LEU A 42 27.16 12.62 5.44
CA LEU A 42 27.09 13.13 4.08
C LEU A 42 25.97 12.41 3.31
N PHE A 43 25.87 11.09 3.46
CA PHE A 43 24.79 10.31 2.87
C PHE A 43 23.41 10.84 3.26
N ALA A 44 23.15 10.98 4.57
CA ALA A 44 21.86 11.50 5.05
C ALA A 44 21.57 12.92 4.55
N PHE A 45 22.60 13.77 4.42
CA PHE A 45 22.47 15.12 3.87
C PHE A 45 22.16 15.11 2.36
N LEU A 46 22.68 14.14 1.61
CA LEU A 46 22.49 14.04 0.16
C LEU A 46 21.13 13.46 -0.24
N VAL A 47 20.55 12.56 0.56
CA VAL A 47 19.29 11.87 0.22
C VAL A 47 18.17 12.83 -0.20
N PRO A 48 17.80 13.87 0.57
CA PRO A 48 16.76 14.82 0.15
C PRO A 48 17.07 15.51 -1.17
N TYR A 49 18.34 15.91 -1.36
CA TYR A 49 18.80 16.59 -2.57
C TYR A 49 18.72 15.69 -3.80
N VAL A 50 19.08 14.42 -3.66
CA VAL A 50 18.96 13.42 -4.73
C VAL A 50 17.51 13.26 -5.16
N PHE A 51 16.58 13.05 -4.23
CA PHE A 51 15.15 12.92 -4.58
C PHE A 51 14.55 14.20 -5.15
N GLN A 52 15.09 15.37 -4.78
CA GLN A 52 14.65 16.64 -5.35
C GLN A 52 15.16 16.88 -6.78
N LYS A 53 16.40 16.49 -7.09
CA LYS A 53 17.07 16.85 -8.35
C LYS A 53 17.13 15.73 -9.39
N LEU A 54 16.99 14.49 -8.94
CA LEU A 54 16.90 13.27 -9.74
C LEU A 54 15.57 12.58 -9.44
N ASP A 55 14.48 13.33 -9.39
CA ASP A 55 13.15 12.87 -8.94
C ASP A 55 12.63 11.70 -9.80
N VAL A 56 12.90 11.72 -11.10
CA VAL A 56 12.51 10.65 -12.02
C VAL A 56 13.34 9.40 -11.74
N GLU A 57 14.65 9.54 -11.62
CA GLU A 57 15.57 8.40 -11.53
C GLU A 57 15.59 7.80 -10.11
N ALA A 58 15.61 8.61 -9.07
CA ALA A 58 15.54 8.19 -7.68
C ALA A 58 14.12 7.79 -7.26
N GLY A 59 13.11 8.60 -7.58
CA GLY A 59 11.71 8.38 -7.20
C GLY A 59 11.03 7.20 -7.90
N ALA A 60 11.64 6.67 -8.97
CA ALA A 60 11.18 5.46 -9.65
C ALA A 60 11.99 4.20 -9.30
N SER A 61 13.13 4.32 -8.62
CA SER A 61 14.07 3.22 -8.39
C SER A 61 13.84 2.52 -7.05
N PRO A 62 13.43 1.24 -7.04
CA PRO A 62 13.42 0.45 -5.81
C PRO A 62 14.82 0.27 -5.21
N SER A 63 15.86 0.25 -6.05
CA SER A 63 17.26 0.08 -5.62
C SER A 63 17.74 1.28 -4.81
N VAL A 64 17.45 2.50 -5.27
CA VAL A 64 17.78 3.73 -4.53
C VAL A 64 17.04 3.77 -3.20
N PHE A 65 15.74 3.47 -3.17
CA PHE A 65 14.99 3.39 -1.92
C PHE A 65 15.54 2.32 -0.97
N ASN A 66 15.94 1.15 -1.49
CA ASN A 66 16.53 0.10 -0.68
C ASN A 66 17.83 0.56 -0.01
N VAL A 67 18.71 1.24 -0.74
CA VAL A 67 19.95 1.80 -0.18
C VAL A 67 19.64 2.78 0.94
N VAL A 68 18.73 3.73 0.69
CA VAL A 68 18.29 4.71 1.70
C VAL A 68 17.75 4.02 2.95
N CYS A 69 16.78 3.12 2.79
CA CYS A 69 16.11 2.48 3.91
C CYS A 69 17.02 1.50 4.67
N SER A 70 18.05 0.95 4.03
CA SER A 70 18.95 -0.03 4.65
C SER A 70 20.09 0.63 5.43
N HIS A 71 20.45 1.86 5.12
CA HIS A 71 21.60 2.54 5.74
C HIS A 71 21.22 3.73 6.62
N ILE A 72 19.97 4.18 6.59
CA ILE A 72 19.51 5.28 7.43
C ILE A 72 19.28 4.83 8.89
N ASP A 73 19.76 5.61 9.85
CA ASP A 73 19.49 5.38 11.28
C ASP A 73 18.24 6.11 11.77
N ALA A 74 17.82 5.85 13.01
CA ALA A 74 16.61 6.45 13.58
C ALA A 74 16.67 8.00 13.66
N LYS A 75 17.85 8.58 13.90
CA LYS A 75 18.03 10.03 13.98
C LYS A 75 17.91 10.66 12.60
N GLN A 76 18.51 10.04 11.60
CA GLN A 76 18.46 10.47 10.20
C GLN A 76 17.04 10.31 9.64
N ILE A 77 16.32 9.22 9.96
CA ILE A 77 14.89 9.07 9.63
C ILE A 77 14.09 10.22 10.20
N MET A 78 14.28 10.55 11.49
CA MET A 78 13.58 11.66 12.13
C MET A 78 13.86 13.00 11.43
N GLN A 79 15.12 13.24 11.02
CA GLN A 79 15.50 14.45 10.28
C GLN A 79 14.84 14.50 8.90
N LEU A 80 14.92 13.42 8.13
CA LEU A 80 14.32 13.31 6.80
C LEU A 80 12.79 13.48 6.86
N ILE A 81 12.12 12.87 7.84
CA ILE A 81 10.69 13.10 8.10
C ILE A 81 10.44 14.59 8.38
N GLY A 82 11.30 15.22 9.19
CA GLY A 82 11.22 16.65 9.48
C GLY A 82 11.30 17.52 8.22
N GLU A 83 12.12 17.14 7.23
CA GLU A 83 12.24 17.83 5.94
C GLU A 83 11.02 17.56 5.04
N ILE A 84 10.56 16.31 4.93
CA ILE A 84 9.32 15.97 4.19
C ILE A 84 8.14 16.80 4.69
N VAL A 85 7.96 16.86 6.01
CA VAL A 85 6.81 17.53 6.63
C VAL A 85 6.92 19.06 6.57
N ARG A 86 8.11 19.65 6.78
CA ARG A 86 8.29 21.12 6.82
C ARG A 86 8.53 21.74 5.46
N GLU A 87 9.25 21.04 4.59
CA GLU A 87 9.84 21.60 3.36
C GLU A 87 9.19 21.00 2.10
N ASN A 88 8.18 20.12 2.27
CA ASN A 88 7.45 19.44 1.20
C ASN A 88 8.38 18.67 0.24
N VAL A 89 9.42 18.03 0.79
CA VAL A 89 10.25 17.09 0.02
C VAL A 89 9.35 15.94 -0.42
N THR A 90 9.39 15.64 -1.72
CA THR A 90 8.63 14.53 -2.33
C THR A 90 9.60 13.42 -2.68
N LEU A 91 9.33 12.21 -2.16
CA LEU A 91 10.11 11.02 -2.43
C LEU A 91 9.38 10.09 -3.39
N PHE A 92 8.07 9.93 -3.20
CA PHE A 92 7.29 8.91 -3.90
C PHE A 92 6.53 9.48 -5.10
N ARG A 93 6.46 8.66 -6.15
CA ARG A 93 5.66 8.96 -7.34
C ARG A 93 4.54 7.94 -7.52
N LYS A 94 3.38 8.40 -8.00
CA LYS A 94 2.20 7.54 -8.14
C LYS A 94 2.42 6.38 -9.11
N ASP A 95 3.16 6.62 -10.18
CA ASP A 95 3.44 5.69 -11.27
C ASP A 95 4.42 4.58 -10.86
N SER A 96 5.37 4.86 -9.96
CA SER A 96 6.37 3.89 -9.49
C SER A 96 6.06 3.26 -8.13
N PHE A 97 5.21 3.88 -7.31
CA PHE A 97 5.01 3.48 -5.91
C PHE A 97 4.67 1.99 -5.74
N ALA A 98 3.75 1.46 -6.54
CA ALA A 98 3.34 0.07 -6.43
C ALA A 98 4.50 -0.92 -6.73
N GLN A 99 5.42 -0.56 -7.62
CA GLN A 99 6.61 -1.35 -7.91
C GLN A 99 7.60 -1.30 -6.74
N ILE A 100 7.80 -0.12 -6.14
CA ILE A 100 8.72 0.05 -5.02
C ILE A 100 8.21 -0.72 -3.79
N VAL A 101 6.91 -0.61 -3.46
CA VAL A 101 6.35 -1.37 -2.33
C VAL A 101 6.44 -2.88 -2.59
N ALA A 102 6.23 -3.33 -3.84
CA ALA A 102 6.37 -4.74 -4.18
C ALA A 102 7.81 -5.25 -3.96
N ALA A 103 8.81 -4.47 -4.36
CA ALA A 103 10.21 -4.78 -4.11
C ALA A 103 10.57 -4.72 -2.62
N SER A 104 9.95 -3.80 -1.86
CA SER A 104 10.23 -3.65 -0.43
C SER A 104 9.77 -4.83 0.42
N LEU A 105 8.87 -5.68 -0.09
CA LEU A 105 8.40 -6.86 0.64
C LEU A 105 9.53 -7.85 0.95
N ASP A 106 10.59 -7.84 0.14
CA ASP A 106 11.77 -8.72 0.30
C ASP A 106 12.92 -8.03 1.06
N TRP A 107 12.74 -6.77 1.51
CA TRP A 107 13.78 -6.06 2.25
C TRP A 107 13.84 -6.54 3.71
N PRO A 108 15.00 -6.35 4.39
CA PRO A 108 15.09 -6.57 5.83
C PRO A 108 14.03 -5.79 6.61
N THR A 109 13.52 -6.35 7.71
CA THR A 109 12.49 -5.75 8.55
C THR A 109 12.76 -4.29 8.90
N THR A 110 13.99 -3.94 9.28
CA THR A 110 14.37 -2.55 9.62
C THR A 110 14.25 -1.61 8.43
N ALA A 111 14.64 -2.05 7.24
CA ALA A 111 14.50 -1.28 6.01
C ALA A 111 13.02 -1.12 5.61
N GLN A 112 12.19 -2.16 5.78
CA GLN A 112 10.74 -2.03 5.60
C GLN A 112 10.14 -1.01 6.57
N TRP A 113 10.54 -1.02 7.84
CA TRP A 113 10.09 -0.02 8.80
C TRP A 113 10.52 1.39 8.41
N ALA A 114 11.78 1.59 8.02
CA ALA A 114 12.27 2.89 7.56
C ALA A 114 11.45 3.38 6.35
N PHE A 115 11.26 2.52 5.35
CA PHE A 115 10.44 2.80 4.17
C PHE A 115 9.03 3.26 4.55
N TRP A 116 8.33 2.50 5.39
CA TRP A 116 6.96 2.86 5.78
C TRP A 116 6.89 4.14 6.61
N HIS A 117 7.89 4.47 7.43
CA HIS A 117 7.96 5.77 8.09
C HIS A 117 7.98 6.93 7.08
N LEU A 118 8.75 6.79 6.00
CA LEU A 118 8.78 7.79 4.92
C LEU A 118 7.44 7.89 4.18
N VAL A 119 6.82 6.74 3.86
CA VAL A 119 5.47 6.69 3.25
C VAL A 119 4.44 7.44 4.10
N HIS A 120 4.49 7.23 5.43
CA HIS A 120 3.60 7.92 6.35
C HIS A 120 3.89 9.42 6.46
N ALA A 121 5.16 9.82 6.42
CA ALA A 121 5.59 11.21 6.52
C ALA A 121 5.12 12.05 5.32
N GLU A 122 5.25 11.51 4.10
CA GLU A 122 4.75 12.16 2.88
C GLU A 122 3.22 12.12 2.80
N GLY A 123 2.59 11.22 3.56
CA GLY A 123 1.14 11.14 3.67
C GLY A 123 0.49 10.52 2.44
N ILE A 124 1.14 9.51 1.85
CA ILE A 124 0.67 8.80 0.65
C ILE A 124 -0.76 8.29 0.84
N PRO A 125 -1.67 8.52 -0.13
CA PRO A 125 -3.04 8.06 -0.03
C PRO A 125 -3.13 6.54 -0.18
N GLY A 126 -4.04 5.92 0.58
CA GLY A 126 -4.23 4.48 0.55
C GLY A 126 -4.56 3.93 -0.84
N GLU A 127 -5.19 4.73 -1.72
CA GLU A 127 -5.52 4.33 -3.09
C GLU A 127 -4.33 3.85 -3.92
N TRP A 128 -3.11 4.33 -3.64
CA TRP A 128 -1.91 3.90 -4.36
C TRP A 128 -1.54 2.43 -4.07
N LEU A 129 -2.10 1.85 -3.01
CA LEU A 129 -1.87 0.45 -2.60
C LEU A 129 -2.84 -0.55 -3.24
N ILE A 130 -3.89 -0.11 -3.94
CA ILE A 130 -4.97 -0.99 -4.42
C ILE A 130 -4.44 -2.18 -5.21
N GLN A 131 -3.44 -1.98 -6.08
CA GLN A 131 -2.86 -3.05 -6.90
C GLN A 131 -2.01 -4.06 -6.12
N LEU A 132 -1.58 -3.69 -4.90
CA LEU A 132 -0.73 -4.51 -4.05
C LEU A 132 -1.55 -5.38 -3.09
N LEU A 133 -2.69 -4.87 -2.59
CA LEU A 133 -3.48 -5.54 -1.54
C LEU A 133 -3.83 -7.00 -1.83
N PRO A 134 -4.19 -7.42 -3.07
CA PRO A 134 -4.46 -8.82 -3.36
C PRO A 134 -3.24 -9.73 -3.23
N LYS A 135 -2.02 -9.17 -3.38
CA LYS A 135 -0.75 -9.89 -3.38
C LYS A 135 -0.09 -9.98 -2.02
N LEU A 136 -0.50 -9.14 -1.06
CA LEU A 136 0.07 -9.18 0.29
C LEU A 136 -0.31 -10.52 0.97
N LYS A 137 0.63 -11.16 1.66
CA LYS A 137 0.33 -12.27 2.55
C LYS A 137 0.73 -11.82 3.94
N SER A 138 -0.22 -11.67 4.86
CA SER A 138 0.04 -11.01 6.15
C SER A 138 1.06 -11.77 7.01
N SER A 139 1.15 -13.09 6.84
CA SER A 139 2.16 -13.95 7.49
C SER A 139 3.58 -13.78 6.93
N GLU A 140 3.72 -13.42 5.65
CA GLU A 140 5.03 -13.22 4.98
C GLU A 140 5.42 -11.73 4.96
N HIS A 141 4.44 -10.82 4.97
CA HIS A 141 4.62 -9.37 4.78
C HIS A 141 4.04 -8.60 5.97
N ALA A 142 4.44 -8.96 7.19
CA ALA A 142 3.85 -8.44 8.42
C ALA A 142 4.04 -6.92 8.55
N GLU A 143 5.19 -6.38 8.16
CA GLU A 143 5.52 -4.95 8.19
C GLU A 143 4.60 -4.16 7.25
N ALA A 144 4.45 -4.61 6.01
CA ALA A 144 3.54 -4.00 5.05
C ALA A 144 2.08 -4.08 5.51
N ALA A 145 1.63 -5.26 5.96
CA ALA A 145 0.28 -5.46 6.48
C ALA A 145 -0.02 -4.53 7.66
N ALA A 146 0.87 -4.46 8.66
CA ALA A 146 0.70 -3.57 9.82
C ALA A 146 0.57 -2.09 9.38
N ASN A 147 1.39 -1.66 8.43
CA ASN A 147 1.35 -0.28 7.95
C ASN A 147 0.09 0.03 7.13
N VAL A 148 -0.42 -0.90 6.33
CA VAL A 148 -1.73 -0.76 5.67
C VAL A 148 -2.84 -0.57 6.71
N LEU A 149 -2.87 -1.36 7.78
CA LEU A 149 -3.87 -1.20 8.86
C LEU A 149 -3.80 0.20 9.48
N LEU A 150 -2.60 0.71 9.74
CA LEU A 150 -2.40 2.07 10.26
C LEU A 150 -2.87 3.15 9.27
N MET A 151 -2.63 2.97 7.97
CA MET A 151 -3.12 3.89 6.94
C MET A 151 -4.65 3.92 6.90
N LEU A 152 -5.31 2.75 6.91
CA LEU A 152 -6.77 2.66 6.92
C LEU A 152 -7.37 3.28 8.19
N LYS A 153 -6.74 3.08 9.35
CA LYS A 153 -7.19 3.67 10.61
C LYS A 153 -7.12 5.20 10.61
N ARG A 154 -6.12 5.78 9.94
CA ARG A 154 -5.99 7.24 9.80
C ARG A 154 -6.96 7.79 8.76
N ALA A 155 -7.20 7.07 7.66
CA ALA A 155 -8.19 7.40 6.65
C ALA A 155 -9.59 7.55 7.26
N GLY A 156 -10.01 6.59 8.10
CA GLY A 156 -11.35 6.60 8.69
C GLY A 156 -11.64 7.74 9.67
N LYS A 157 -10.61 8.45 10.18
CA LYS A 157 -10.74 9.46 11.25
C LYS A 157 -10.65 10.92 10.77
N GLY A 158 -10.58 11.17 9.46
CA GLY A 158 -10.28 12.49 8.89
C GLY A 158 -11.43 13.12 8.10
N SER A 159 -11.53 14.46 8.13
CA SER A 159 -12.44 15.28 7.29
C SER A 159 -12.06 15.32 5.78
N ARG A 160 -11.04 14.56 5.39
CA ARG A 160 -10.48 14.55 4.04
C ARG A 160 -11.03 13.35 3.28
N SER A 161 -12.13 13.58 2.53
CA SER A 161 -12.88 12.51 1.86
C SER A 161 -12.10 11.78 0.75
N ASP A 162 -10.97 12.33 0.31
CA ASP A 162 -10.05 11.72 -0.66
C ASP A 162 -9.28 10.53 -0.08
N ARG A 163 -9.35 10.31 1.24
CA ARG A 163 -8.71 9.16 1.91
C ARG A 163 -9.68 8.05 2.27
N ASP A 164 -10.97 8.25 2.03
CA ASP A 164 -12.01 7.30 2.44
C ASP A 164 -11.91 5.97 1.65
N PRO A 165 -12.27 4.84 2.28
CA PRO A 165 -12.32 3.56 1.58
C PRO A 165 -13.33 3.60 0.44
N ASN A 166 -12.83 3.47 -0.79
CA ASN A 166 -13.66 3.39 -1.99
C ASN A 166 -13.97 1.93 -2.38
N MET A 167 -14.84 1.76 -3.36
CA MET A 167 -15.25 0.43 -3.87
C MET A 167 -14.07 -0.40 -4.38
N ASN A 168 -13.07 0.24 -5.01
CA ASN A 168 -11.92 -0.45 -5.60
C ASN A 168 -10.99 -0.99 -4.51
N MET A 169 -10.82 -0.23 -3.42
CA MET A 169 -10.10 -0.65 -2.21
C MET A 169 -10.74 -1.91 -1.61
N LEU A 170 -12.05 -1.89 -1.39
CA LEU A 170 -12.77 -3.04 -0.85
C LEU A 170 -12.69 -4.23 -1.80
N ARG A 171 -12.88 -4.02 -3.11
CA ARG A 171 -12.72 -5.08 -4.11
C ARG A 171 -11.33 -5.72 -4.03
N ALA A 172 -10.28 -4.92 -3.89
CA ALA A 172 -8.91 -5.42 -3.77
C ALA A 172 -8.68 -6.21 -2.48
N LEU A 173 -9.22 -5.77 -1.35
CA LEU A 173 -9.18 -6.51 -0.07
C LEU A 173 -9.89 -7.86 -0.17
N PHE A 174 -11.11 -7.89 -0.72
CA PHE A 174 -11.87 -9.13 -0.91
C PHE A 174 -11.26 -10.06 -1.98
N SER A 175 -10.41 -9.56 -2.87
CA SER A 175 -9.75 -10.37 -3.91
C SER A 175 -8.63 -11.25 -3.35
N ARG A 176 -8.21 -11.03 -2.11
CA ARG A 176 -7.26 -11.88 -1.40
C ARG A 176 -7.85 -13.28 -1.20
N ALA A 177 -7.00 -14.31 -1.20
CA ALA A 177 -7.43 -15.66 -0.88
C ALA A 177 -7.93 -15.72 0.59
N PRO A 178 -9.16 -16.19 0.85
CA PRO A 178 -9.62 -16.42 2.21
C PRO A 178 -8.76 -17.48 2.90
N SER A 179 -8.41 -17.24 4.16
CA SER A 179 -7.70 -18.18 5.02
C SER A 179 -8.14 -17.98 6.47
N ALA A 180 -8.27 -19.07 7.23
CA ALA A 180 -8.57 -19.01 8.66
C ALA A 180 -7.40 -18.40 9.46
N ASP A 181 -6.17 -18.58 8.98
CA ASP A 181 -4.96 -18.07 9.64
C ASP A 181 -4.62 -16.62 9.22
N ASP A 182 -5.28 -16.09 8.18
CA ASP A 182 -5.08 -14.71 7.71
C ASP A 182 -6.29 -13.84 8.06
N THR A 183 -6.17 -13.06 9.13
CA THR A 183 -7.22 -12.13 9.58
C THR A 183 -7.12 -10.75 8.91
N PHE A 184 -6.15 -10.50 8.04
CA PHE A 184 -5.83 -9.16 7.56
C PHE A 184 -7.01 -8.47 6.87
N THR A 185 -7.69 -9.15 5.94
CA THR A 185 -8.88 -8.60 5.27
C THR A 185 -9.97 -8.23 6.28
N VAL A 186 -10.20 -9.12 7.25
CA VAL A 186 -11.19 -8.91 8.31
C VAL A 186 -10.81 -7.73 9.19
N ASP A 187 -9.54 -7.59 9.57
CA ASP A 187 -9.04 -6.49 10.39
C ASP A 187 -9.11 -5.16 9.65
N CYS A 188 -8.82 -5.13 8.34
CA CYS A 188 -9.07 -3.96 7.50
C CYS A 188 -10.55 -3.54 7.55
N ILE A 189 -11.49 -4.48 7.35
CA ILE A 189 -12.92 -4.17 7.37
C ILE A 189 -13.34 -3.66 8.76
N LYS A 190 -12.88 -4.30 9.84
CA LYS A 190 -13.16 -3.86 11.22
C LYS A 190 -12.70 -2.44 11.50
N ILE A 191 -11.50 -2.07 11.04
CA ILE A 191 -10.98 -0.71 11.17
C ILE A 191 -11.86 0.28 10.39
N LEU A 192 -12.23 -0.09 9.16
CA LEU A 192 -13.00 0.78 8.26
C LEU A 192 -14.45 0.99 8.70
N ILE A 193 -15.00 0.15 9.56
CA ILE A 193 -16.35 0.35 10.14
C ILE A 193 -16.32 0.85 11.57
N GLU A 194 -15.12 0.99 12.17
CA GLU A 194 -14.99 1.50 13.54
C GLU A 194 -15.49 2.94 13.66
N ASP A 195 -15.33 3.74 12.60
CA ASP A 195 -15.85 5.09 12.53
C ASP A 195 -17.28 5.09 11.91
N PRO A 196 -18.29 5.63 12.62
CA PRO A 196 -19.66 5.72 12.10
C PRO A 196 -19.78 6.45 10.75
N SER A 197 -18.88 7.42 10.47
CA SER A 197 -18.89 8.19 9.22
C SER A 197 -18.54 7.34 7.99
N THR A 198 -17.74 6.28 8.18
CA THR A 198 -17.31 5.38 7.11
C THR A 198 -18.10 4.07 7.10
N CYS A 199 -18.61 3.62 8.26
CA CYS A 199 -19.38 2.37 8.41
C CYS A 199 -20.51 2.24 7.39
N LYS A 200 -21.38 3.26 7.24
CA LYS A 200 -22.49 3.22 6.28
C LYS A 200 -22.00 3.01 4.86
N ARG A 201 -20.99 3.78 4.43
CA ARG A 201 -20.45 3.73 3.08
C ARG A 201 -19.75 2.40 2.80
N VAL A 202 -18.99 1.87 3.76
CA VAL A 202 -18.34 0.56 3.64
C VAL A 202 -19.39 -0.53 3.50
N SER A 203 -20.45 -0.48 4.30
CA SER A 203 -21.57 -1.43 4.23
C SER A 203 -22.30 -1.36 2.89
N ASP A 204 -22.62 -0.15 2.42
CA ASP A 204 -23.23 0.06 1.10
C ASP A 204 -22.32 -0.47 -0.02
N ASN A 205 -21.01 -0.26 0.08
CA ASN A 205 -20.06 -0.78 -0.89
C ASN A 205 -19.99 -2.31 -0.88
N VAL A 206 -20.04 -2.95 0.30
CA VAL A 206 -20.11 -4.41 0.44
C VAL A 206 -21.38 -4.96 -0.23
N GLY A 207 -22.55 -4.39 0.07
CA GLY A 207 -23.82 -4.81 -0.55
C GLY A 207 -23.79 -4.66 -2.07
N ASN A 208 -23.23 -3.56 -2.57
CA ASN A 208 -23.04 -3.32 -4.00
C ASN A 208 -22.03 -4.30 -4.64
N LEU A 209 -20.97 -4.72 -3.92
CA LEU A 209 -20.05 -5.76 -4.41
C LEU A 209 -20.77 -7.10 -4.57
N LEU A 210 -21.60 -7.48 -3.59
CA LEU A 210 -22.42 -8.70 -3.64
C LEU A 210 -23.36 -8.69 -4.84
N LYS A 211 -24.19 -7.64 -4.98
CA LYS A 211 -25.10 -7.47 -6.14
C LYS A 211 -24.35 -7.56 -7.48
N LYS A 212 -23.17 -6.93 -7.57
CA LYS A 212 -22.33 -7.00 -8.78
C LYS A 212 -21.80 -8.41 -9.07
N GLN A 213 -21.41 -9.18 -8.05
CA GLN A 213 -20.93 -10.56 -8.29
C GLN A 213 -22.07 -11.51 -8.64
N MET A 214 -23.25 -11.30 -8.07
CA MET A 214 -24.47 -12.05 -8.42
C MET A 214 -24.87 -11.82 -9.88
N ALA A 215 -24.94 -10.54 -10.31
CA ALA A 215 -25.24 -10.18 -11.69
C ALA A 215 -24.18 -10.68 -12.69
N ALA A 216 -22.93 -10.88 -12.24
CA ALA A 216 -21.86 -11.41 -13.07
C ALA A 216 -21.95 -12.94 -13.31
N GLY A 217 -22.96 -13.61 -12.75
CA GLY A 217 -23.22 -15.04 -12.98
C GLY A 217 -22.20 -15.99 -12.37
N ASP A 218 -21.41 -15.53 -11.39
CA ASP A 218 -20.35 -16.31 -10.73
C ASP A 218 -20.91 -17.24 -9.62
N LEU A 219 -22.14 -17.74 -9.79
CA LEU A 219 -22.78 -18.76 -8.97
C LEU A 219 -22.30 -20.16 -9.41
N HIS A 220 -21.00 -20.42 -9.40
CA HIS A 220 -20.51 -21.79 -9.43
C HIS A 220 -20.17 -22.21 -8.00
N MET A 221 -21.18 -22.72 -7.29
CA MET A 221 -20.97 -23.53 -6.10
C MET A 221 -20.27 -24.83 -6.52
N GLY A 222 -18.97 -24.92 -6.27
CA GLY A 222 -18.22 -26.17 -6.37
C GLY A 222 -17.67 -26.47 -7.77
N GLY A 223 -16.35 -26.38 -7.90
CA GLY A 223 -15.64 -26.89 -9.05
C GLY A 223 -14.15 -26.68 -8.92
N SER A 224 -13.46 -27.65 -8.31
CA SER A 224 -12.00 -27.75 -8.37
C SER A 224 -11.53 -27.78 -9.83
N SER A 225 -11.19 -26.63 -10.42
CA SER A 225 -10.63 -26.57 -11.77
C SER A 225 -9.11 -26.50 -11.68
N LYS A 226 -8.49 -27.68 -11.78
CA LYS A 226 -7.12 -27.83 -12.25
C LYS A 226 -7.08 -27.33 -13.70
N GLY A 227 -6.51 -26.15 -13.94
CA GLY A 227 -6.35 -25.62 -15.28
C GLY A 227 -5.30 -24.52 -15.33
N SER A 228 -4.09 -24.87 -15.77
CA SER A 228 -3.00 -23.94 -16.06
C SER A 228 -3.31 -23.07 -17.29
N SER A 229 -3.51 -21.76 -17.11
CA SER A 229 -3.26 -20.79 -18.19
C SER A 229 -3.21 -19.35 -17.67
N LYS A 230 -2.15 -18.62 -18.06
CA LYS A 230 -1.92 -17.16 -18.08
C LYS A 230 -2.64 -16.31 -17.03
N LYS A 231 -1.85 -15.70 -16.13
CA LYS A 231 -2.22 -14.72 -15.08
C LYS A 231 -3.12 -13.59 -15.61
N SER A 232 -4.43 -13.82 -15.66
CA SER A 232 -5.43 -12.76 -15.67
C SER A 232 -5.48 -12.11 -14.28
N PRO A 233 -5.86 -10.82 -14.16
CA PRO A 233 -6.13 -10.23 -12.85
C PRO A 233 -7.15 -11.13 -12.13
N GLN A 234 -6.83 -11.53 -10.91
CA GLN A 234 -7.64 -12.43 -10.08
C GLN A 234 -9.07 -11.87 -10.03
N LYS A 235 -10.00 -12.52 -10.73
CA LYS A 235 -11.40 -12.09 -10.78
C LYS A 235 -12.00 -12.40 -9.42
N LEU A 236 -12.43 -11.36 -8.69
CA LEU A 236 -13.16 -11.52 -7.43
C LEU A 236 -14.45 -12.32 -7.69
N SER A 237 -14.59 -13.46 -7.04
CA SER A 237 -15.80 -14.30 -7.09
C SER A 237 -16.76 -14.01 -5.93
N MET A 238 -18.01 -14.43 -6.06
CA MET A 238 -19.01 -14.33 -4.99
C MET A 238 -18.61 -15.16 -3.77
N GLU A 239 -18.13 -16.38 -3.97
CA GLU A 239 -17.66 -17.28 -2.90
C GLU A 239 -16.56 -16.62 -2.05
N GLN A 240 -15.61 -15.93 -2.68
CA GLN A 240 -14.56 -15.21 -1.96
C GLN A 240 -15.12 -14.09 -1.07
N VAL A 241 -16.09 -13.31 -1.57
CA VAL A 241 -16.72 -12.24 -0.77
C VAL A 241 -17.43 -12.86 0.43
N LEU A 242 -18.23 -13.92 0.21
CA LEU A 242 -18.97 -14.61 1.26
C LEU A 242 -18.03 -15.23 2.31
N ALA A 243 -16.95 -15.90 1.89
CA ALA A 243 -15.98 -16.50 2.81
C ALA A 243 -15.32 -15.46 3.73
N HIS A 244 -14.96 -14.27 3.20
CA HIS A 244 -14.44 -13.18 4.03
C HIS A 244 -15.50 -12.60 4.97
N LEU A 245 -16.76 -12.49 4.54
CA LEU A 245 -17.86 -12.03 5.38
C LEU A 245 -18.21 -13.04 6.49
N GLU A 246 -18.16 -14.33 6.20
CA GLU A 246 -18.34 -15.39 7.19
C GLU A 246 -17.23 -15.33 8.25
N HIS A 247 -15.97 -15.25 7.82
CA HIS A 247 -14.83 -15.11 8.73
C HIS A 247 -14.94 -13.83 9.58
N PHE A 248 -15.37 -12.72 8.97
CA PHE A 248 -15.68 -11.48 9.68
C PHE A 248 -16.74 -11.69 10.77
N THR A 249 -17.86 -12.34 10.44
CA THR A 249 -18.93 -12.66 11.39
C THR A 249 -18.43 -13.50 12.55
N GLN A 250 -17.73 -14.59 12.28
CA GLN A 250 -17.18 -15.48 13.30
C GLN A 250 -16.28 -14.71 14.28
N LEU A 251 -15.34 -13.92 13.78
CA LEU A 251 -14.43 -13.15 14.64
C LEU A 251 -15.09 -11.98 15.37
N CYS A 252 -16.21 -11.47 14.88
CA CYS A 252 -16.98 -10.42 15.55
C CYS A 252 -17.87 -10.97 16.66
N LEU A 253 -18.52 -12.13 16.44
CA LEU A 253 -19.28 -12.86 17.44
C LEU A 253 -18.41 -13.28 18.62
N MET A 254 -17.18 -13.74 18.36
CA MET A 254 -16.22 -14.09 19.41
C MET A 254 -15.84 -12.92 20.33
N LYS A 255 -16.04 -11.66 19.90
CA LYS A 255 -15.59 -10.46 20.64
C LYS A 255 -16.73 -9.56 21.11
N GLU A 256 -17.99 -10.02 21.05
CA GLU A 256 -19.21 -9.27 21.45
C GLU A 256 -19.32 -7.85 20.86
N LYS A 257 -18.72 -7.61 19.69
CA LYS A 257 -18.70 -6.26 19.10
C LYS A 257 -19.97 -6.00 18.29
N LYS A 258 -20.92 -5.26 18.88
CA LYS A 258 -22.16 -4.77 18.23
C LYS A 258 -21.93 -3.99 16.93
N ILE A 259 -20.72 -3.46 16.71
CA ILE A 259 -20.41 -2.71 15.48
C ILE A 259 -20.50 -3.57 14.21
N ALA A 260 -20.29 -4.89 14.34
CA ALA A 260 -20.41 -5.83 13.24
C ALA A 260 -21.86 -6.04 12.78
N GLU A 261 -22.82 -5.93 13.70
CA GLU A 261 -24.25 -5.99 13.40
C GLU A 261 -24.68 -4.85 12.45
N GLN A 262 -23.93 -3.74 12.42
CA GLN A 262 -24.24 -2.59 11.57
C GLN A 262 -24.05 -2.89 10.07
N ILE A 263 -23.05 -3.72 9.70
CA ILE A 263 -22.89 -4.15 8.30
C ILE A 263 -24.09 -5.02 7.90
N PHE A 264 -24.46 -6.00 8.72
CA PHE A 264 -25.53 -6.95 8.40
C PHE A 264 -26.93 -6.36 8.53
N SER A 265 -27.09 -5.26 9.27
CA SER A 265 -28.33 -4.48 9.33
C SER A 265 -28.45 -3.46 8.19
N ASN A 266 -27.43 -3.31 7.34
CA ASN A 266 -27.47 -2.38 6.22
C ASN A 266 -28.45 -2.87 5.14
N ALA A 267 -29.34 -1.99 4.68
CA ALA A 267 -30.37 -2.31 3.69
C ALA A 267 -29.78 -2.86 2.38
N THR A 268 -28.69 -2.28 1.88
CA THR A 268 -28.03 -2.72 0.64
C THR A 268 -27.49 -4.15 0.75
N VAL A 269 -26.98 -4.51 1.94
CA VAL A 269 -26.48 -5.86 2.24
C VAL A 269 -27.63 -6.85 2.37
N LEU A 270 -28.67 -6.50 3.13
CA LEU A 270 -29.87 -7.33 3.31
C LEU A 270 -30.58 -7.62 1.98
N GLU A 271 -30.74 -6.60 1.13
CA GLU A 271 -31.29 -6.76 -0.21
C GLU A 271 -30.46 -7.71 -1.07
N ALA A 272 -29.12 -7.62 -1.00
CA ALA A 272 -28.23 -8.50 -1.74
C ALA A 272 -28.39 -9.97 -1.30
N PHE A 273 -28.50 -10.22 0.01
CA PHE A 273 -28.76 -11.58 0.50
C PHE A 273 -30.15 -12.09 0.12
N ALA A 274 -31.19 -11.27 0.24
CA ALA A 274 -32.55 -11.64 -0.15
C ALA A 274 -32.70 -11.91 -1.66
N GLU A 275 -31.87 -11.29 -2.50
CA GLU A 275 -31.80 -11.59 -3.92
C GLU A 275 -31.01 -12.88 -4.21
N ALA A 276 -30.02 -13.22 -3.38
CA ALA A 276 -29.23 -14.45 -3.52
C ALA A 276 -30.00 -15.72 -3.12
N GLU A 277 -31.03 -15.58 -2.29
CA GLU A 277 -31.92 -16.67 -1.88
C GLU A 277 -33.01 -17.01 -2.93
N LYS A 278 -33.19 -16.18 -3.96
CA LYS A 278 -34.18 -16.38 -5.04
C LYS A 278 -33.59 -17.16 -6.21
#